data_AF-A0A951T4K8-F1
#
_entry.id   AF-A0A951T4K8-F1
#
_cell.length_a   1.000
_cell.length_b   1.000
_cell.length_c   1.000
_cell.angle_alpha   90.00
_cell.angle_beta   90.00
_cell.angle_gamma   90.00
#
_symmetry.space_group_name_H-M   'P 1'
#
loop_
_entity.id
_entity.type
_entity.pdbx_description
1 polymer ?
#
loop_
_entity_poly.entity_id
_entity_poly.type
_entity_poly.pdbx_seq_one_letter_code
_entity_poly.pdbx_strand_id
1 'polypeptide(L)'
;MGQAPAPETGRSATSSTQQPAPFATTGVVVNYWQLIQDMMRRIENAPPRENTIGTGHKTPTQDYAFETFRQLQARDLFRAAREGALEARRLGRDLPEATMERQVWANVSLALEYLPLLVREEREAAELASYMSDREVDTAIRRYLVRQLLPEQPARSLLAGFMDDGFNRFYDVFKPALESMASLPTEAPDIQFEAIRTLHTRLWWNYERSYAADPLVKARVAASGVPEPPSVRLGDSPPPIKAETRDDLTSKAAVMGNFADSIMRHILPESVRDERVKEETRRVLQHMLDNVVLPNRANVLKSLHPEQAEPVSEALPSFLEGLTLEDLQKNAAEVPGVVELPKGL
;
A
#
# COMPACT_ATOMS: atom_id res chain seq x y z
N MET A 1 91.60 24.32 -7.44
CA MET A 1 91.22 25.65 -7.93
C MET A 1 90.41 25.48 -9.22
N GLY A 2 89.28 26.19 -9.35
CA GLY A 2 88.41 26.28 -10.55
C GLY A 2 87.55 25.03 -10.79
N GLN A 3 86.23 25.08 -11.02
CA GLN A 3 85.39 26.08 -11.67
C GLN A 3 83.90 25.91 -11.25
N ALA A 4 83.12 26.99 -11.33
CA ALA A 4 81.65 27.08 -11.26
C ALA A 4 81.15 27.78 -12.55
N PRO A 5 79.84 28.08 -12.82
CA PRO A 5 78.53 27.63 -12.29
C PRO A 5 77.46 27.28 -13.40
N ALA A 6 76.31 26.63 -13.13
CA ALA A 6 74.90 27.15 -13.03
C ALA A 6 73.94 26.34 -13.97
N PRO A 7 72.57 26.39 -13.89
CA PRO A 7 71.61 26.61 -12.79
C PRO A 7 70.39 25.61 -12.73
N GLU A 8 69.60 25.76 -11.65
CA GLU A 8 68.13 25.61 -11.44
C GLU A 8 67.21 25.12 -12.59
N THR A 9 66.10 24.38 -12.45
CA THR A 9 65.02 24.28 -11.44
C THR A 9 64.16 23.04 -11.77
N GLY A 10 63.47 22.45 -10.77
CA GLY A 10 62.44 21.44 -11.03
C GLY A 10 61.89 20.81 -9.75
N ARG A 11 61.10 21.58 -8.99
CA ARG A 11 60.29 21.06 -7.88
C ARG A 11 59.14 20.21 -8.45
N SER A 12 59.17 18.89 -8.23
CA SER A 12 57.96 18.06 -8.28
C SER A 12 57.37 18.01 -6.88
N ALA A 13 56.34 18.83 -6.66
CA ALA A 13 55.49 18.73 -5.50
C ALA A 13 54.69 17.43 -5.58
N THR A 14 54.81 16.59 -4.56
CA THR A 14 53.95 15.46 -4.27
C THR A 14 52.54 15.98 -3.96
N SER A 15 51.68 16.03 -4.96
CA SER A 15 50.23 16.18 -4.78
C SER A 15 49.68 14.88 -4.20
N SER A 16 49.62 14.86 -2.87
CA SER A 16 48.91 13.86 -2.08
C SER A 16 47.45 13.89 -2.50
N THR A 17 46.99 12.91 -3.28
CA THR A 17 45.59 12.67 -3.56
C THR A 17 44.92 12.29 -2.24
N GLN A 18 44.27 13.27 -1.59
CA GLN A 18 43.37 13.01 -0.48
C GLN A 18 42.25 12.09 -1.00
N GLN A 19 42.32 10.81 -0.64
CA GLN A 19 41.14 9.95 -0.64
C GLN A 19 40.04 10.64 0.19
N PRO A 20 38.80 10.76 -0.32
CA PRO A 20 37.69 11.15 0.55
C PRO A 20 37.55 10.07 1.62
N ALA A 21 37.57 10.50 2.88
CA ALA A 21 37.49 9.62 4.04
C ALA A 21 36.19 8.76 4.01
N PRO A 22 36.25 7.51 4.48
CA PRO A 22 35.04 6.71 4.68
C PRO A 22 34.13 7.41 5.70
N PHE A 23 32.82 7.29 5.49
CA PHE A 23 31.78 7.90 6.32
C PHE A 23 32.01 7.61 7.81
N ALA A 24 32.57 8.58 8.51
CA ALA A 24 32.33 8.74 9.94
C ALA A 24 31.04 9.56 10.05
N THR A 25 29.93 8.91 10.36
CA THR A 25 28.73 9.56 10.93
C THR A 25 29.07 10.06 12.34
N THR A 26 30.04 10.96 12.45
CA THR A 26 30.45 11.61 13.70
C THR A 26 29.69 12.92 13.97
N GLY A 27 28.77 13.30 13.08
CA GLY A 27 27.88 14.46 13.26
C GLY A 27 26.47 14.03 13.69
N VAL A 28 25.85 14.78 14.60
CA VAL A 28 24.43 14.64 14.94
C VAL A 28 23.62 14.92 13.67
N VAL A 29 22.85 13.95 13.19
CA VAL A 29 21.91 14.17 12.07
C VAL A 29 20.75 15.01 12.59
N VAL A 30 20.68 16.27 12.13
CA VAL A 30 19.63 17.22 12.53
C VAL A 30 18.46 17.25 11.52
N ASN A 31 18.71 16.83 10.28
CA ASN A 31 17.72 16.76 9.21
C ASN A 31 18.07 15.61 8.26
N TYR A 32 17.21 14.60 8.22
CA TYR A 32 17.35 13.40 7.41
C TYR A 32 17.03 13.65 5.93
N TRP A 33 16.12 14.58 5.63
CA TRP A 33 15.84 14.95 4.25
C TRP A 33 17.07 15.56 3.55
N GLN A 34 17.76 16.50 4.20
CA GLN A 34 19.01 17.08 3.71
C GLN A 34 20.10 16.02 3.55
N LEU A 35 20.18 15.08 4.50
CA LEU A 35 21.11 13.95 4.42
C LEU A 35 20.86 13.11 3.15
N ILE A 36 19.60 12.76 2.86
CA ILE A 36 19.27 12.01 1.64
C ILE A 36 19.61 12.81 0.39
N GLN A 37 19.26 14.09 0.32
CA GLN A 37 19.60 14.95 -0.81
C GLN A 37 21.11 15.03 -1.05
N ASP A 38 21.91 15.11 0.01
CA ASP A 38 23.37 15.17 -0.08
C ASP A 38 23.95 13.83 -0.53
N MET A 39 23.41 12.71 -0.04
CA MET A 39 23.79 11.37 -0.49
C MET A 39 23.47 11.17 -1.98
N MET A 40 22.26 11.54 -2.42
CA MET A 40 21.85 11.44 -3.83
C MET A 40 22.73 12.30 -4.73
N ARG A 41 22.98 13.56 -4.36
CA ARG A 41 23.88 14.45 -5.11
C ARG A 41 25.30 13.87 -5.23
N ARG A 42 25.83 13.22 -4.19
CA ARG A 42 27.15 12.59 -4.26
C ARG A 42 27.16 11.39 -5.20
N ILE A 43 26.09 10.60 -5.21
CA ILE A 43 25.94 9.45 -6.10
C ILE A 43 25.90 9.90 -7.56
N GLU A 44 25.14 10.95 -7.87
CA GLU A 44 25.04 11.52 -9.22
C GLU A 44 26.36 12.14 -9.70
N ASN A 45 27.10 12.77 -8.78
CA ASN A 45 28.38 13.42 -9.10
C ASN A 45 29.60 12.49 -8.93
N ALA A 46 29.40 11.21 -8.63
CA ALA A 46 30.50 10.26 -8.50
C ALA A 46 31.17 10.05 -9.87
N PRO A 47 32.51 10.05 -9.95
CA PRO A 47 33.20 9.82 -11.23
C PRO A 47 32.83 8.44 -11.81
N PRO A 48 32.73 8.31 -13.15
CA PRO A 48 32.49 7.02 -13.80
C PRO A 48 33.49 5.98 -13.32
N ARG A 49 33.00 4.79 -12.98
CA ARG A 49 33.83 3.75 -12.39
C ARG A 49 34.86 3.24 -13.41
N GLU A 50 36.11 3.13 -12.98
CA GLU A 50 37.08 2.32 -13.71
C GLU A 50 36.68 0.83 -13.54
N ASN A 51 36.52 0.12 -14.67
CA ASN A 51 36.27 -1.33 -14.67
C ASN A 51 37.46 -2.06 -14.04
N THR A 52 37.45 -2.20 -12.72
CA THR A 52 38.46 -2.95 -11.98
C THR A 52 38.13 -4.45 -12.09
N ILE A 53 38.39 -5.02 -13.26
CA ILE A 53 38.72 -6.44 -13.33
C ILE A 53 40.14 -6.55 -12.80
N GLY A 54 40.28 -6.64 -11.48
CA GLY A 54 41.57 -6.58 -10.80
C GLY A 54 41.78 -7.75 -9.86
N THR A 55 42.59 -8.72 -10.29
CA THR A 55 43.28 -9.68 -9.43
C THR A 55 43.83 -9.01 -8.16
N GLY A 56 43.50 -9.56 -7.00
CA GLY A 56 44.23 -9.30 -5.76
C GLY A 56 43.47 -8.43 -4.75
N HIS A 57 43.04 -9.09 -3.68
CA HIS A 57 42.40 -8.54 -2.49
C HIS A 57 42.95 -7.16 -2.06
N LYS A 58 42.12 -6.13 -2.21
CA LYS A 58 42.12 -4.91 -1.40
C LYS A 58 40.72 -4.78 -0.81
N THR A 59 40.65 -4.48 0.48
CA THR A 59 39.44 -4.23 1.27
C THR A 59 38.37 -3.47 0.48
N PRO A 60 37.08 -3.86 0.54
CA PRO A 60 36.03 -3.29 -0.30
C PRO A 60 35.88 -1.81 0.02
N THR A 61 36.10 -0.97 -0.98
CA THR A 61 36.10 0.49 -0.83
C THR A 61 34.72 0.94 -1.29
N GLN A 62 33.70 0.93 -0.40
CA GLN A 62 32.29 1.23 -0.73
C GLN A 62 31.94 0.95 -2.21
N ASP A 63 31.90 -0.33 -2.59
CA ASP A 63 31.96 -0.74 -3.99
C ASP A 63 30.77 -0.26 -4.85
N TYR A 64 29.69 0.23 -4.21
CA TYR A 64 28.53 0.79 -4.90
C TYR A 64 27.89 1.99 -4.18
N ALA A 65 27.34 2.92 -4.97
CA ALA A 65 26.57 4.09 -4.52
C ALA A 65 25.51 3.78 -3.43
N PHE A 66 24.87 2.61 -3.52
CA PHE A 66 23.85 2.17 -2.57
C PHE A 66 24.42 1.68 -1.22
N GLU A 67 25.71 1.38 -1.11
CA GLU A 67 26.35 1.03 0.17
C GLU A 67 26.27 2.19 1.17
N THR A 68 26.17 3.42 0.67
CA THR A 68 25.93 4.63 1.49
C THR A 68 24.61 4.54 2.26
N PHE A 69 23.58 3.89 1.69
CA PHE A 69 22.27 3.72 2.32
C PHE A 69 22.22 2.57 3.32
N ARG A 70 23.17 1.61 3.28
CA ARG A 70 23.16 0.44 4.18
C ARG A 70 23.39 0.79 5.65
N GLN A 71 23.92 1.98 5.93
CA GLN A 71 24.10 2.48 7.30
C GLN A 71 22.81 3.09 7.86
N LEU A 72 21.79 3.33 7.02
CA LEU A 72 20.49 3.87 7.42
C LEU A 72 19.52 2.74 7.74
N GLN A 73 18.53 3.06 8.58
CA GLN A 73 17.39 2.20 8.87
C GLN A 73 16.14 2.71 8.14
N ALA A 74 15.13 1.84 7.95
CA ALA A 74 13.87 2.22 7.30
C ALA A 74 13.23 3.46 7.95
N ARG A 75 13.25 3.52 9.30
CA ARG A 75 12.77 4.69 10.07
C ARG A 75 13.48 6.01 9.73
N ASP A 76 14.75 5.97 9.36
CA ASP A 76 15.51 7.16 8.96
C ASP A 76 15.00 7.68 7.60
N LEU A 77 14.68 6.77 6.68
CA LEU A 77 14.08 7.10 5.40
C LEU A 77 12.63 7.60 5.55
N PHE A 78 11.85 7.02 6.47
CA PHE A 78 10.51 7.52 6.80
C PHE A 78 10.56 8.93 7.37
N ARG A 79 11.53 9.21 8.25
CA ARG A 79 11.75 10.56 8.76
C ARG A 79 12.16 11.53 7.64
N ALA A 80 13.07 11.12 6.76
CA ALA A 80 13.43 11.91 5.57
C ALA A 80 12.22 12.22 4.68
N ALA A 81 11.31 11.25 4.47
CA ALA A 81 10.10 11.43 3.70
C ALA A 81 9.14 12.43 4.37
N ARG A 82 8.96 12.38 5.69
CA ARG A 82 8.17 13.36 6.45
C ARG A 82 8.76 14.77 6.33
N GLU A 83 10.07 14.90 6.55
CA GLU A 83 10.77 16.19 6.46
C GLU A 83 10.74 16.77 5.05
N GLY A 84 10.92 15.93 4.01
CA GLY A 84 10.82 16.33 2.62
C GLY A 84 9.42 16.77 2.23
N ALA A 85 8.37 16.10 2.74
CA ALA A 85 6.99 16.54 2.55
C ALA A 85 6.75 17.91 3.22
N LEU A 86 7.18 18.08 4.47
CA LEU A 86 7.07 19.36 5.19
C LEU A 86 7.79 20.49 4.46
N GLU A 87 8.97 20.24 3.89
CA GLU A 87 9.66 21.24 3.07
C GLU A 87 8.85 21.61 1.82
N ALA A 88 8.31 20.62 1.10
CA ALA A 88 7.47 20.87 -0.07
C ALA A 88 6.23 21.73 0.29
N ARG A 89 5.58 21.44 1.42
CA ARG A 89 4.46 22.25 1.94
C ARG A 89 4.90 23.67 2.29
N ARG A 90 6.07 23.82 2.93
CA ARG A 90 6.62 25.13 3.33
C ARG A 90 6.95 26.00 2.13
N LEU A 91 7.62 25.44 1.12
CA LEU A 91 8.03 26.15 -0.10
C LEU A 91 6.84 26.39 -1.05
N GLY A 92 5.86 25.50 -1.04
CA GLY A 92 4.69 25.55 -1.93
C GLY A 92 3.46 26.25 -1.33
N ARG A 93 3.60 27.02 -0.24
CA ARG A 93 2.47 27.65 0.47
C ARG A 93 1.56 28.48 -0.45
N ASP A 94 2.14 29.15 -1.44
CA ASP A 94 1.43 30.02 -2.37
C ASP A 94 1.14 29.36 -3.73
N LEU A 95 1.42 28.05 -3.86
CA LEU A 95 1.19 27.29 -5.08
C LEU A 95 -0.17 26.55 -5.03
N PRO A 96 -0.76 26.21 -6.19
CA PRO A 96 -1.92 25.33 -6.23
C PRO A 96 -1.65 24.00 -5.51
N GLU A 97 -2.66 23.48 -4.81
CA GLU A 97 -2.56 22.24 -4.02
C GLU A 97 -2.01 21.07 -4.84
N ALA A 98 -2.49 20.89 -6.06
CA ALA A 98 -2.02 19.83 -6.96
C ALA A 98 -0.53 19.95 -7.30
N THR A 99 0.02 21.16 -7.39
CA THR A 99 1.45 21.38 -7.64
C THR A 99 2.27 21.04 -6.40
N MET A 100 1.79 21.46 -5.22
CA MET A 100 2.40 21.12 -3.94
C MET A 100 2.39 19.60 -3.68
N GLU A 101 1.27 18.91 -3.95
CA GLU A 101 1.20 17.44 -3.83
C GLU A 101 2.21 16.73 -4.74
N ARG A 102 2.36 17.17 -5.99
CA ARG A 102 3.38 16.62 -6.89
C ARG A 102 4.78 16.78 -6.33
N GLN A 103 5.07 17.92 -5.69
CA GLN A 103 6.37 18.12 -5.05
C GLN A 103 6.56 17.23 -3.82
N VAL A 104 5.51 17.05 -3.00
CA VAL A 104 5.53 16.08 -1.88
C VAL A 104 5.87 14.69 -2.42
N TRP A 105 5.21 14.25 -3.49
CA TRP A 105 5.45 12.92 -4.07
C TRP A 105 6.85 12.78 -4.64
N ALA A 106 7.38 13.82 -5.30
CA ALA A 106 8.76 13.81 -5.77
C ALA A 106 9.75 13.64 -4.60
N ASN A 107 9.54 14.38 -3.50
CA ASN A 107 10.40 14.29 -2.33
C ASN A 107 10.30 12.93 -1.62
N VAL A 108 9.08 12.39 -1.47
CA VAL A 108 8.84 11.07 -0.88
C VAL A 108 9.46 9.97 -1.75
N SER A 109 9.28 10.04 -3.07
CA SER A 109 9.89 9.09 -4.00
C SER A 109 11.41 9.08 -3.85
N LEU A 110 12.03 10.27 -3.78
CA LEU A 110 13.48 10.38 -3.59
C LEU A 110 13.92 9.82 -2.23
N ALA A 111 13.20 10.16 -1.16
CA ALA A 111 13.52 9.73 0.20
C ALA A 111 13.45 8.20 0.37
N LEU A 112 12.51 7.56 -0.31
CA LEU A 112 12.21 6.13 -0.16
C LEU A 112 12.76 5.27 -1.30
N GLU A 113 13.45 5.86 -2.28
CA GLU A 113 13.95 5.15 -3.48
C GLU A 113 14.75 3.89 -3.13
N TYR A 114 15.61 3.98 -2.11
CA TYR A 114 16.47 2.88 -1.67
C TYR A 114 15.95 2.11 -0.47
N LEU A 115 14.72 2.39 0.00
CA LEU A 115 14.04 1.60 1.03
C LEU A 115 14.05 0.07 0.73
N PRO A 116 13.90 -0.38 -0.53
CA PRO A 116 13.91 -1.81 -0.85
C PRO A 116 15.19 -2.56 -0.41
N LEU A 117 16.32 -1.86 -0.27
CA LEU A 117 17.58 -2.46 0.17
C LEU A 117 17.60 -2.74 1.68
N LEU A 118 16.71 -2.07 2.43
CA LEU A 118 16.59 -2.17 3.87
C LEU A 118 15.48 -3.14 4.29
N VAL A 119 14.48 -3.38 3.44
CA VAL A 119 13.37 -4.30 3.73
C VAL A 119 13.74 -5.73 3.31
N ARG A 120 14.11 -6.56 4.29
CA ARG A 120 14.55 -7.93 4.06
C ARG A 120 13.52 -8.96 4.50
N GLU A 121 12.85 -8.67 5.60
CA GLU A 121 11.93 -9.58 6.27
C GLU A 121 10.58 -8.90 6.52
N GLU A 122 9.64 -9.70 7.02
CA GLU A 122 8.27 -9.26 7.29
C GLU A 122 8.21 -8.11 8.29
N ARG A 123 9.14 -8.07 9.26
CA ARG A 123 9.23 -7.01 10.26
C ARG A 123 9.42 -5.63 9.61
N GLU A 124 10.37 -5.49 8.68
CA GLU A 124 10.60 -4.19 8.05
C GLU A 124 9.46 -3.82 7.08
N ALA A 125 8.84 -4.81 6.45
CA ALA A 125 7.61 -4.58 5.67
C ALA A 125 6.46 -4.08 6.58
N ALA A 126 6.34 -4.60 7.80
CA ALA A 126 5.36 -4.16 8.78
C ALA A 126 5.60 -2.73 9.26
N GLU A 127 6.86 -2.28 9.34
CA GLU A 127 7.16 -0.87 9.61
C GLU A 127 6.66 0.04 8.48
N LEU A 128 6.82 -0.37 7.22
CA LEU A 128 6.28 0.37 6.07
C LEU A 128 4.74 0.38 6.07
N ALA A 129 4.09 -0.76 6.29
CA ALA A 129 2.63 -0.84 6.37
C ALA A 129 2.06 -0.01 7.53
N SER A 130 2.74 0.02 8.66
CA SER A 130 2.40 0.90 9.79
C SER A 130 2.55 2.37 9.41
N TYR A 131 3.64 2.74 8.74
CA TYR A 131 3.86 4.09 8.24
C TYR A 131 2.79 4.53 7.22
N MET A 132 2.30 3.62 6.37
CA MET A 132 1.20 3.88 5.44
C MET A 132 -0.14 4.09 6.17
N SER A 133 -0.37 3.35 7.25
CA SER A 133 -1.62 3.36 8.01
C SER A 133 -1.68 4.45 9.09
N ASP A 134 -0.54 5.02 9.47
CA ASP A 134 -0.42 6.06 10.50
C ASP A 134 -1.11 7.36 10.05
N ARG A 135 -2.18 7.75 10.76
CA ARG A 135 -2.98 8.94 10.46
C ARG A 135 -2.27 10.26 10.76
N GLU A 136 -1.17 10.22 11.51
CA GLU A 136 -0.30 11.38 11.77
C GLU A 136 0.68 11.65 10.61
N VAL A 137 0.79 10.72 9.65
CA VAL A 137 1.58 10.91 8.42
C VAL A 137 0.78 11.77 7.44
N ASP A 138 1.46 12.71 6.75
CA ASP A 138 0.86 13.56 5.71
C ASP A 138 0.10 12.70 4.68
N THR A 139 -1.17 13.07 4.45
CA THR A 139 -2.10 12.37 3.57
C THR A 139 -1.51 12.13 2.18
N ALA A 140 -0.75 13.07 1.61
CA ALA A 140 -0.15 12.90 0.30
C ALA A 140 0.94 11.81 0.29
N ILE A 141 1.70 11.64 1.37
CA ILE A 141 2.66 10.55 1.52
C ILE A 141 1.94 9.20 1.52
N ARG A 142 0.90 9.07 2.35
CA ARG A 142 0.13 7.83 2.49
C ARG A 142 -0.54 7.47 1.15
N ARG A 143 -1.16 8.43 0.45
CA ARG A 143 -1.73 8.25 -0.90
C ARG A 143 -0.68 7.78 -1.91
N TYR A 144 0.50 8.40 -1.91
CA TYR A 144 1.59 8.01 -2.79
C TYR A 144 1.98 6.55 -2.59
N LEU A 145 2.16 6.12 -1.34
CA LEU A 145 2.55 4.75 -1.01
C LEU A 145 1.47 3.72 -1.37
N VAL A 146 0.19 4.02 -1.09
CA VAL A 146 -0.93 3.17 -1.51
C VAL A 146 -0.96 2.99 -3.03
N ARG A 147 -0.66 4.05 -3.80
CA ARG A 147 -0.58 3.96 -5.26
C ARG A 147 0.58 3.13 -5.78
N GLN A 148 1.70 3.06 -5.05
CA GLN A 148 2.82 2.19 -5.42
C GLN A 148 2.46 0.70 -5.28
N LEU A 149 1.43 0.35 -4.51
CA LEU A 149 0.92 -1.01 -4.39
C LEU A 149 -0.03 -1.40 -5.53
N LEU A 150 -0.24 -0.61 -6.58
CA LEU A 150 -1.03 -1.04 -7.73
C LEU A 150 -0.23 -2.01 -8.63
N PRO A 151 -0.82 -3.11 -9.11
CA PRO A 151 -0.11 -4.08 -9.95
C PRO A 151 0.22 -3.52 -11.34
N GLU A 152 1.28 -4.06 -11.95
CA GLU A 152 1.66 -3.86 -13.37
C GLU A 152 1.85 -2.40 -13.81
N GLN A 153 2.11 -1.50 -12.86
CA GLN A 153 2.66 -0.20 -13.24
C GLN A 153 4.11 -0.40 -13.71
N PRO A 154 4.54 0.20 -14.83
CA PRO A 154 5.94 0.17 -15.22
C PRO A 154 6.78 0.67 -14.04
N ALA A 155 7.65 -0.18 -13.49
CA ALA A 155 8.50 0.19 -12.38
C ALA A 155 9.47 1.27 -12.84
N ARG A 156 9.16 2.53 -12.51
CA ARG A 156 10.01 3.70 -12.83
C ARG A 156 11.04 3.99 -11.74
N SER A 157 10.98 3.26 -10.63
CA SER A 157 11.86 3.35 -9.47
C SER A 157 12.06 1.98 -8.83
N LEU A 158 13.13 1.85 -8.05
CA LEU A 158 13.38 0.70 -7.18
C LEU A 158 12.23 0.51 -6.18
N LEU A 159 11.74 1.62 -5.61
CA LEU A 159 10.59 1.59 -4.71
C LEU A 159 9.34 1.03 -5.40
N ALA A 160 8.99 1.51 -6.60
CA ALA A 160 7.81 1.04 -7.30
C ALA A 160 7.89 -0.46 -7.61
N GLY A 161 9.04 -0.93 -8.10
CA GLY A 161 9.25 -2.37 -8.35
C GLY A 161 9.13 -3.21 -7.07
N PHE A 162 9.73 -2.73 -5.98
CA PHE A 162 9.61 -3.39 -4.68
C PHE A 162 8.17 -3.41 -4.15
N MET A 163 7.42 -2.32 -4.29
CA MET A 163 6.04 -2.25 -3.81
C MET A 163 5.13 -3.18 -4.61
N ASP A 164 5.40 -3.36 -5.90
CA ASP A 164 4.64 -4.29 -6.74
C ASP A 164 4.84 -5.75 -6.30
N ASP A 165 6.10 -6.20 -6.29
CA ASP A 165 6.46 -7.57 -5.88
C ASP A 165 6.21 -7.82 -4.39
N GLY A 166 6.49 -6.79 -3.58
CA GLY A 166 6.42 -6.79 -2.13
C GLY A 166 5.01 -7.01 -1.60
N PHE A 167 3.96 -6.57 -2.32
CA PHE A 167 2.58 -6.83 -1.93
C PHE A 167 2.31 -8.33 -1.80
N ASN A 168 2.69 -9.12 -2.81
CA ASN A 168 2.46 -10.57 -2.79
C ASN A 168 3.42 -11.29 -1.85
N ARG A 169 4.68 -10.81 -1.76
CA ARG A 169 5.68 -11.38 -0.85
C ARG A 169 5.31 -11.20 0.63
N PHE A 170 4.74 -10.06 0.98
CA PHE A 170 4.34 -9.70 2.35
C PHE A 170 2.82 -9.48 2.42
N TYR A 171 2.07 -10.41 1.83
CA TYR A 171 0.62 -10.33 1.68
C TYR A 171 -0.09 -10.14 3.03
N ASP A 172 0.31 -10.91 4.04
CA ASP A 172 -0.27 -10.87 5.39
C ASP A 172 0.03 -9.57 6.14
N VAL A 173 0.92 -8.72 5.63
CA VAL A 173 1.23 -7.40 6.18
C VAL A 173 0.48 -6.30 5.42
N PHE A 174 0.58 -6.27 4.09
CA PHE A 174 0.02 -5.18 3.30
C PHE A 174 -1.49 -5.27 3.11
N LYS A 175 -2.06 -6.49 3.01
CA LYS A 175 -3.51 -6.67 2.86
C LYS A 175 -4.26 -6.13 4.08
N PRO A 176 -3.96 -6.51 5.34
CA PRO A 176 -4.69 -5.97 6.49
C PRO A 176 -4.55 -4.46 6.64
N ALA A 177 -3.39 -3.89 6.30
CA ALA A 177 -3.19 -2.44 6.29
C ALA A 177 -4.12 -1.73 5.30
N LEU A 178 -4.18 -2.22 4.05
CA LEU A 178 -5.10 -1.68 3.05
C LEU A 178 -6.57 -1.89 3.43
N GLU A 179 -6.94 -3.05 3.98
CA GLU A 179 -8.31 -3.33 4.44
C GLU A 179 -8.74 -2.37 5.57
N SER A 180 -7.84 -2.12 6.51
CA SER A 180 -8.08 -1.16 7.59
C SER A 180 -8.30 0.25 7.02
N MET A 181 -7.42 0.70 6.12
CA MET A 181 -7.55 2.02 5.47
C MET A 181 -8.82 2.11 4.62
N ALA A 182 -9.22 1.03 3.96
CA ALA A 182 -10.41 0.98 3.12
C ALA A 182 -11.71 1.03 3.95
N SER A 183 -11.76 0.35 5.11
CA SER A 183 -12.99 0.18 5.90
C SER A 183 -13.16 1.18 7.06
N LEU A 184 -12.08 1.83 7.50
CA LEU A 184 -12.11 2.69 8.69
C LEU A 184 -13.03 3.92 8.52
N PRO A 185 -13.97 4.18 9.45
CA PRO A 185 -14.90 5.28 9.29
C PRO A 185 -14.34 6.69 9.36
N THR A 186 -13.21 6.86 10.03
CA THR A 186 -12.58 8.15 10.26
C THR A 186 -11.38 8.38 9.35
N GLU A 187 -11.19 7.53 8.34
CA GLU A 187 -10.11 7.70 7.38
C GLU A 187 -10.37 8.88 6.45
N ALA A 188 -9.31 9.53 5.98
CA ALA A 188 -9.43 10.58 4.99
C ALA A 188 -10.05 10.03 3.70
N PRO A 189 -11.06 10.68 3.10
CA PRO A 189 -11.74 10.17 1.90
C PRO A 189 -10.81 9.81 0.75
N ASP A 190 -9.78 10.63 0.50
CA ASP A 190 -8.81 10.39 -0.56
C ASP A 190 -7.96 9.15 -0.30
N ILE A 191 -7.69 8.82 0.96
CA ILE A 191 -6.96 7.61 1.35
C ILE A 191 -7.86 6.40 1.22
N GLN A 192 -9.08 6.50 1.74
CA GLN A 192 -10.07 5.43 1.72
C GLN A 192 -10.41 5.02 0.28
N PHE A 193 -10.62 6.00 -0.60
CA PHE A 193 -10.82 5.79 -2.04
C PHE A 193 -9.65 5.03 -2.68
N GLU A 194 -8.41 5.49 -2.47
CA GLU A 194 -7.23 4.84 -3.06
C GLU A 194 -7.02 3.43 -2.48
N ALA A 195 -7.26 3.23 -1.19
CA ALA A 195 -7.14 1.92 -0.55
C ALA A 195 -8.14 0.90 -1.10
N ILE A 196 -9.41 1.30 -1.26
CA ILE A 196 -10.46 0.46 -1.87
C ILE A 196 -10.06 0.05 -3.28
N ARG A 197 -9.68 1.04 -4.10
CA ARG A 197 -9.27 0.82 -5.48
C ARG A 197 -8.06 -0.11 -5.57
N THR A 198 -6.99 0.18 -4.82
CA THR A 198 -5.75 -0.59 -4.88
C THR A 198 -5.95 -2.03 -4.42
N LEU A 199 -6.65 -2.24 -3.30
CA LEU A 199 -6.88 -3.58 -2.78
C LEU A 199 -7.78 -4.39 -3.71
N HIS A 200 -8.87 -3.82 -4.23
CA HIS A 200 -9.70 -4.47 -5.24
C HIS A 200 -8.86 -4.88 -6.46
N THR A 201 -8.07 -3.95 -7.01
CA THR A 201 -7.23 -4.20 -8.18
C THR A 201 -6.27 -5.37 -7.95
N ARG A 202 -5.63 -5.43 -6.76
CA ARG A 202 -4.73 -6.53 -6.38
C ARG A 202 -5.44 -7.87 -6.27
N LEU A 203 -6.57 -7.91 -5.56
CA LEU A 203 -7.33 -9.14 -5.37
C LEU A 203 -7.87 -9.66 -6.70
N TRP A 204 -8.39 -8.77 -7.54
CA TRP A 204 -8.86 -9.11 -8.89
C TRP A 204 -7.72 -9.64 -9.77
N TRP A 205 -6.58 -8.93 -9.83
CA TRP A 205 -5.44 -9.34 -10.63
C TRP A 205 -4.95 -10.75 -10.27
N ASN A 206 -4.86 -11.06 -8.96
CA ASN A 206 -4.50 -12.40 -8.49
C ASN A 206 -5.55 -13.46 -8.86
N TYR A 207 -6.85 -13.12 -8.79
CA TYR A 207 -7.95 -14.02 -9.16
C TYR A 207 -7.96 -14.32 -10.66
N GLU A 208 -7.89 -13.28 -11.49
CA GLU A 208 -7.88 -13.38 -12.95
C GLU A 208 -6.65 -14.16 -13.45
N ARG A 209 -5.48 -13.90 -12.88
CA ARG A 209 -4.24 -14.61 -13.24
C ARG A 209 -4.31 -16.09 -12.89
N SER A 210 -4.87 -16.46 -11.73
CA SER A 210 -5.09 -17.87 -11.37
C SER A 210 -6.05 -18.56 -12.34
N TYR A 211 -7.12 -17.88 -12.77
CA TYR A 211 -8.04 -18.40 -13.77
C TYR A 211 -7.36 -18.63 -15.12
N ALA A 212 -6.66 -17.60 -15.62
CA ALA A 212 -5.97 -17.65 -16.91
C ALA A 212 -4.78 -18.64 -16.92
N ALA A 213 -4.24 -18.99 -15.75
CA ALA A 213 -3.15 -19.95 -15.63
C ALA A 213 -3.61 -21.41 -15.85
N ASP A 214 -4.91 -21.70 -15.68
CA ASP A 214 -5.47 -23.05 -15.80
C ASP A 214 -5.23 -23.66 -17.21
N PRO A 215 -4.74 -24.90 -17.31
CA PRO A 215 -4.46 -25.53 -18.60
C PRO A 215 -5.68 -25.70 -19.52
N LEU A 216 -6.88 -25.93 -18.96
CA LEU A 216 -8.11 -26.07 -19.74
C LEU A 216 -8.57 -24.70 -20.26
N VAL A 217 -8.42 -23.64 -19.46
CA VAL A 217 -8.65 -22.26 -19.91
C VAL A 217 -7.69 -21.91 -21.05
N LYS A 218 -6.38 -22.17 -20.87
CA LYS A 218 -5.37 -21.93 -21.91
C LYS A 218 -5.66 -22.68 -23.21
N ALA A 219 -6.08 -23.94 -23.12
CA ALA A 219 -6.43 -24.73 -24.30
C ALA A 219 -7.65 -24.16 -25.04
N ARG A 220 -8.67 -23.71 -24.30
CA ARG A 220 -9.85 -23.05 -24.90
C ARG A 220 -9.51 -21.72 -25.54
N VAL A 221 -8.74 -20.87 -24.87
CA VAL A 221 -8.27 -19.59 -25.42
C VAL A 221 -7.41 -19.80 -26.66
N ALA A 222 -6.53 -20.80 -26.66
CA ALA A 222 -5.72 -21.16 -27.83
C ALA A 222 -6.57 -21.67 -29.01
N ALA A 223 -7.65 -22.40 -28.73
CA ALA A 223 -8.56 -22.93 -29.76
C ALA A 223 -9.52 -21.86 -30.32
N SER A 224 -9.99 -20.94 -29.48
CA SER A 224 -10.94 -19.89 -29.87
C SER A 224 -10.25 -18.64 -30.43
N GLY A 225 -9.01 -18.37 -30.03
CA GLY A 225 -8.31 -17.11 -30.30
C GLY A 225 -8.84 -15.91 -29.51
N VAL A 226 -9.77 -16.13 -28.58
CA VAL A 226 -10.45 -15.08 -27.79
C VAL A 226 -10.15 -15.27 -26.31
N PRO A 227 -9.74 -14.21 -25.57
CA PRO A 227 -9.57 -14.28 -24.13
C PRO A 227 -10.87 -14.71 -23.43
N GLU A 228 -10.75 -15.64 -22.47
CA GLU A 228 -11.89 -16.13 -21.68
C GLU A 228 -11.85 -15.46 -20.29
N PRO A 229 -12.80 -14.55 -19.98
CA PRO A 229 -12.81 -13.88 -18.69
C PRO A 229 -13.34 -14.81 -17.58
N PRO A 230 -12.96 -14.60 -16.31
CA PRO A 230 -13.47 -15.41 -15.20
C PRO A 230 -15.00 -15.38 -15.04
N SER A 231 -15.68 -14.35 -15.54
CA SER A 231 -17.15 -14.21 -15.48
C SER A 231 -17.92 -15.35 -16.16
N VAL A 232 -17.31 -16.11 -17.08
CA VAL A 232 -17.95 -17.30 -17.68
C VAL A 232 -18.30 -18.37 -16.63
N ARG A 233 -17.66 -18.31 -15.46
CA ARG A 233 -17.93 -19.18 -14.31
C ARG A 233 -19.26 -18.90 -13.63
N LEU A 234 -19.89 -17.75 -13.91
CA LEU A 234 -21.19 -17.36 -13.36
C LEU A 234 -22.38 -17.89 -14.18
N GLY A 235 -22.14 -18.42 -15.38
CA GLY A 235 -23.22 -18.97 -16.22
C GLY A 235 -23.75 -20.30 -15.72
N ASP A 236 -24.94 -20.69 -16.18
CA ASP A 236 -25.65 -21.92 -15.77
C ASP A 236 -24.89 -23.22 -16.08
N SER A 237 -23.95 -23.18 -17.02
CA SER A 237 -23.12 -24.32 -17.42
C SER A 237 -21.67 -23.88 -17.61
N PRO A 238 -20.93 -23.63 -16.52
CA PRO A 238 -19.61 -23.04 -16.59
C PRO A 238 -18.59 -24.06 -17.15
N PRO A 239 -17.69 -23.65 -18.06
CA PRO A 239 -16.68 -24.54 -18.63
C PRO A 239 -15.83 -25.22 -17.55
N PRO A 240 -15.39 -26.48 -17.76
CA PRO A 240 -14.59 -27.18 -16.78
C PRO A 240 -13.22 -26.51 -16.59
N ILE A 241 -12.80 -26.46 -15.33
CA ILE A 241 -11.45 -26.09 -14.89
C ILE A 241 -10.91 -27.21 -14.00
N LYS A 242 -9.60 -27.26 -13.78
CA LYS A 242 -9.00 -28.22 -12.87
C LYS A 242 -9.51 -28.03 -11.43
N ALA A 243 -9.48 -29.10 -10.64
CA ALA A 243 -9.91 -29.05 -9.24
C ALA A 243 -9.04 -28.08 -8.42
N GLU A 244 -7.73 -28.12 -8.63
CA GLU A 244 -6.78 -27.26 -7.92
C GLU A 244 -7.02 -25.77 -8.21
N THR A 245 -7.30 -25.43 -9.47
CA THR A 245 -7.69 -24.07 -9.87
C THR A 245 -9.01 -23.66 -9.21
N ARG A 246 -10.00 -24.56 -9.14
CA ARG A 246 -11.28 -24.28 -8.51
C ARG A 246 -11.12 -23.98 -7.01
N ASP A 247 -10.30 -24.76 -6.32
CA ASP A 247 -10.06 -24.59 -4.89
C ASP A 247 -9.32 -23.28 -4.60
N ASP A 248 -8.32 -22.93 -5.43
CA ASP A 248 -7.63 -21.65 -5.35
C ASP A 248 -8.57 -20.47 -5.59
N LEU A 249 -9.38 -20.52 -6.66
CA LEU A 249 -10.36 -19.47 -6.97
C LEU A 249 -11.41 -19.33 -5.87
N THR A 250 -11.87 -20.43 -5.27
CA THR A 250 -12.81 -20.40 -4.14
C THR A 250 -12.18 -19.69 -2.93
N SER A 251 -10.92 -19.99 -2.62
CA SER A 251 -10.19 -19.35 -1.53
C SER A 251 -10.01 -17.85 -1.78
N LYS A 252 -9.65 -17.46 -3.01
CA LYS A 252 -9.53 -16.04 -3.39
C LYS A 252 -10.88 -15.31 -3.40
N ALA A 253 -11.95 -15.96 -3.86
CA ALA A 253 -13.31 -15.43 -3.82
C ALA A 253 -13.79 -15.21 -2.38
N ALA A 254 -13.41 -16.08 -1.44
CA ALA A 254 -13.68 -15.88 -0.02
C ALA A 254 -12.99 -14.63 0.53
N VAL A 255 -11.72 -14.39 0.16
CA VAL A 255 -11.03 -13.15 0.54
C VAL A 255 -11.72 -11.92 -0.06
N MET A 256 -12.12 -11.96 -1.33
CA MET A 256 -12.87 -10.87 -1.95
C MET A 256 -14.24 -10.65 -1.29
N GLY A 257 -14.91 -11.72 -0.87
CA GLY A 257 -16.16 -11.66 -0.10
C GLY A 257 -15.98 -10.95 1.24
N ASN A 258 -14.95 -11.31 2.01
CA ASN A 258 -14.62 -10.64 3.28
C ASN A 258 -14.32 -9.15 3.06
N PHE A 259 -13.59 -8.81 2.00
CA PHE A 259 -13.33 -7.42 1.66
C PHE A 259 -14.62 -6.69 1.29
N ALA A 260 -15.51 -7.30 0.49
CA ALA A 260 -16.83 -6.74 0.18
C ALA A 260 -17.63 -6.46 1.47
N ASP A 261 -17.68 -7.41 2.42
CA ASP A 261 -18.34 -7.22 3.72
C ASP A 261 -17.81 -6.01 4.49
N SER A 262 -16.50 -5.76 4.42
CA SER A 262 -15.86 -4.64 5.11
C SER A 262 -16.24 -3.26 4.54
N ILE A 263 -16.63 -3.18 3.25
CA ILE A 263 -16.90 -1.90 2.56
C ILE A 263 -18.37 -1.68 2.20
N MET A 264 -19.22 -2.71 2.20
CA MET A 264 -20.66 -2.59 1.84
C MET A 264 -21.38 -1.51 2.65
N ARG A 265 -21.01 -1.32 3.92
CA ARG A 265 -21.60 -0.29 4.79
C ARG A 265 -21.40 1.13 4.26
N HIS A 266 -20.44 1.36 3.36
CA HIS A 266 -20.20 2.69 2.78
C HIS A 266 -21.32 3.15 1.86
N ILE A 267 -22.10 2.25 1.28
CA ILE A 267 -23.12 2.58 0.28
C ILE A 267 -24.55 2.46 0.80
N LEU A 268 -24.72 2.10 2.08
CA LEU A 268 -26.04 2.05 2.71
C LEU A 268 -26.66 3.45 2.76
N PRO A 269 -28.01 3.56 2.75
CA PRO A 269 -28.72 4.84 2.74
C PRO A 269 -28.29 5.80 3.87
N GLU A 270 -27.98 5.27 5.05
CA GLU A 270 -27.54 6.01 6.23
C GLU A 270 -26.04 6.40 6.22
N SER A 271 -25.29 5.97 5.20
CA SER A 271 -23.86 6.22 5.12
C SER A 271 -23.55 7.70 4.85
N VAL A 272 -22.79 8.30 5.75
CA VAL A 272 -22.27 9.67 5.65
C VAL A 272 -20.91 9.77 4.94
N ARG A 273 -20.48 8.70 4.25
CA ARG A 273 -19.21 8.69 3.51
C ARG A 273 -19.17 9.72 2.39
N ASP A 274 -17.97 10.16 2.03
CA ASP A 274 -17.72 10.97 0.83
C ASP A 274 -18.25 10.24 -0.41
N GLU A 275 -18.92 10.97 -1.30
CA GLU A 275 -19.56 10.39 -2.49
C GLU A 275 -18.56 9.67 -3.41
N ARG A 276 -17.28 10.09 -3.46
CA ARG A 276 -16.25 9.40 -4.24
C ARG A 276 -15.94 8.03 -3.66
N VAL A 277 -15.95 7.90 -2.33
CA VAL A 277 -15.77 6.60 -1.65
C VAL A 277 -16.98 5.71 -1.90
N LYS A 278 -18.20 6.27 -1.86
CA LYS A 278 -19.42 5.52 -2.18
C LYS A 278 -19.40 4.99 -3.61
N GLU A 279 -19.07 5.86 -4.56
CA GLU A 279 -19.04 5.52 -5.97
C GLU A 279 -17.99 4.45 -6.27
N GLU A 280 -16.79 4.57 -5.72
CA GLU A 280 -15.75 3.56 -5.86
C GLU A 280 -16.16 2.23 -5.20
N THR A 281 -16.83 2.29 -4.05
CA THR A 281 -17.39 1.09 -3.41
C THR A 281 -18.42 0.41 -4.31
N ARG A 282 -19.37 1.17 -4.90
CA ARG A 282 -20.36 0.61 -5.84
C ARG A 282 -19.67 -0.02 -7.04
N ARG A 283 -18.70 0.67 -7.65
CA ARG A 283 -17.91 0.18 -8.78
C ARG A 283 -17.23 -1.14 -8.46
N VAL A 284 -16.56 -1.22 -7.31
CA VAL A 284 -15.83 -2.42 -6.87
C VAL A 284 -16.79 -3.58 -6.59
N LEU A 285 -17.86 -3.34 -5.83
CA LEU A 285 -18.84 -4.37 -5.49
C LEU A 285 -19.55 -4.91 -6.74
N GLN A 286 -19.95 -4.02 -7.67
CA GLN A 286 -20.54 -4.41 -8.95
C GLN A 286 -19.57 -5.25 -9.77
N HIS A 287 -18.31 -4.82 -9.88
CA HIS A 287 -17.29 -5.59 -10.58
C HIS A 287 -17.12 -7.01 -9.99
N MET A 288 -17.12 -7.15 -8.66
CA MET A 288 -17.04 -8.46 -8.02
C MET A 288 -18.29 -9.31 -8.32
N LEU A 289 -19.48 -8.71 -8.28
CA LEU A 289 -20.74 -9.37 -8.62
C LEU A 289 -20.75 -9.91 -10.05
N ASP A 290 -20.18 -9.16 -10.99
CA ASP A 290 -20.20 -9.50 -12.42
C ASP A 290 -19.12 -10.49 -12.84
N ASN A 291 -18.10 -10.71 -12.00
CA ASN A 291 -16.90 -11.47 -12.42
C ASN A 291 -16.46 -12.59 -11.46
N VAL A 292 -16.96 -12.61 -10.23
CA VAL A 292 -16.49 -13.53 -9.17
C VAL A 292 -17.65 -14.35 -8.63
N VAL A 293 -17.40 -15.66 -8.43
CA VAL A 293 -18.33 -16.55 -7.72
C VAL A 293 -18.25 -16.24 -6.22
N LEU A 294 -18.89 -15.16 -5.80
CA LEU A 294 -18.82 -14.66 -4.42
C LEU A 294 -19.61 -15.52 -3.44
N PRO A 295 -19.06 -15.85 -2.25
CA PRO A 295 -19.81 -16.57 -1.22
C PRO A 295 -20.94 -15.73 -0.63
N ASN A 296 -20.75 -14.41 -0.51
CA ASN A 296 -21.71 -13.45 0.05
C ASN A 296 -22.49 -12.69 -1.05
N ARG A 297 -22.66 -13.29 -2.24
CA ARG A 297 -23.29 -12.66 -3.41
C ARG A 297 -24.62 -11.95 -3.09
N ALA A 298 -25.49 -12.60 -2.32
CA ALA A 298 -26.81 -12.06 -1.97
C ALA A 298 -26.72 -10.76 -1.15
N ASN A 299 -25.76 -10.67 -0.22
CA ASN A 299 -25.55 -9.47 0.60
C ASN A 299 -25.02 -8.31 -0.25
N VAL A 300 -24.09 -8.59 -1.17
CA VAL A 300 -23.55 -7.61 -2.11
C VAL A 300 -24.66 -7.08 -3.02
N LEU A 301 -25.48 -7.97 -3.58
CA LEU A 301 -26.64 -7.60 -4.40
C LEU A 301 -27.63 -6.71 -3.63
N LYS A 302 -28.00 -7.11 -2.42
CA LYS A 302 -28.90 -6.34 -1.55
C LYS A 302 -28.35 -4.94 -1.22
N SER A 303 -27.04 -4.82 -1.01
CA SER A 303 -26.40 -3.55 -0.70
C SER A 303 -26.31 -2.61 -1.91
N LEU A 304 -26.08 -3.15 -3.11
CA LEU A 304 -26.05 -2.39 -4.36
C LEU A 304 -27.45 -1.97 -4.83
N HIS A 305 -28.44 -2.82 -4.58
CA HIS A 305 -29.82 -2.64 -5.04
C HIS A 305 -30.81 -2.83 -3.89
N PRO A 306 -30.85 -1.91 -2.91
CA PRO A 306 -31.77 -2.04 -1.76
C PRO A 306 -33.24 -2.04 -2.18
N GLU A 307 -33.57 -1.39 -3.30
CA GLU A 307 -34.90 -1.35 -3.93
C GLU A 307 -35.36 -2.73 -4.46
N GLN A 308 -34.43 -3.64 -4.76
CA GLN A 308 -34.70 -4.97 -5.28
C GLN A 308 -34.71 -6.04 -4.17
N ALA A 309 -34.42 -5.65 -2.93
CA ALA A 309 -34.56 -6.54 -1.80
C ALA A 309 -36.06 -6.73 -1.52
N GLU A 310 -36.53 -7.97 -1.50
CA GLU A 310 -37.88 -8.26 -1.01
C GLU A 310 -38.06 -7.58 0.35
N PRO A 311 -39.20 -6.91 0.60
CA PRO A 311 -39.47 -6.32 1.90
C PRO A 311 -39.29 -7.44 2.92
N VAL A 312 -38.43 -7.20 3.91
CA VAL A 312 -38.34 -8.07 5.07
C VAL A 312 -39.76 -8.12 5.61
N SER A 313 -40.41 -9.27 5.49
CA SER A 313 -41.68 -9.50 6.16
C SER A 313 -41.40 -9.23 7.63
N GLU A 314 -41.89 -8.10 8.14
CA GLU A 314 -42.04 -7.82 9.57
C GLU A 314 -43.12 -8.74 10.16
N ALA A 315 -43.13 -10.02 9.78
CA ALA A 315 -43.77 -11.04 10.58
C ALA A 315 -42.96 -11.11 11.86
N LEU A 316 -43.46 -10.41 12.88
CA LEU A 316 -43.11 -10.67 14.27
C LEU A 316 -43.08 -12.19 14.45
N PRO A 317 -42.04 -12.74 15.11
CA PRO A 317 -42.03 -14.16 15.36
C PRO A 317 -43.32 -14.53 16.11
N SER A 318 -43.98 -15.60 15.65
CA SER A 318 -45.35 -16.01 16.03
C SER A 318 -45.60 -16.23 17.52
N PHE A 319 -44.59 -16.11 18.38
CA PHE A 319 -44.73 -16.10 19.84
C PHE A 319 -45.17 -14.74 20.41
N LEU A 320 -45.23 -13.68 19.59
CA LEU A 320 -45.76 -12.36 19.98
C LEU A 320 -47.19 -12.10 19.51
N GLU A 321 -47.79 -13.01 18.73
CA GLU A 321 -49.23 -12.94 18.42
C GLU A 321 -50.03 -13.38 19.64
N GLY A 322 -50.56 -12.40 20.38
CA GLY A 322 -51.49 -12.63 21.49
C GLY A 322 -51.19 -11.86 22.78
N LEU A 323 -50.08 -11.12 22.87
CA LEU A 323 -49.79 -10.28 24.03
C LEU A 323 -50.43 -8.91 23.86
N THR A 324 -51.37 -8.59 24.74
CA THR A 324 -51.96 -7.26 24.81
C THR A 324 -51.03 -6.31 25.56
N LEU A 325 -51.18 -5.00 25.32
CA LEU A 325 -50.41 -3.96 26.03
C LEU A 325 -50.60 -4.03 27.56
N GLU A 326 -51.70 -4.63 28.02
CA GLU A 326 -51.98 -4.89 29.44
C GLU A 326 -51.10 -6.01 30.02
N ASP A 327 -50.73 -7.02 29.22
CA ASP A 327 -49.86 -8.13 29.65
C ASP A 327 -48.41 -7.69 29.87
N LEU A 328 -47.93 -6.75 29.06
CA LEU A 328 -46.60 -6.14 29.20
C LEU A 328 -46.51 -5.17 30.39
N GLN A 329 -47.61 -4.50 30.72
CA GLN A 329 -47.67 -3.58 31.87
C GLN A 329 -47.77 -4.32 33.22
N LYS A 330 -48.37 -5.51 33.26
CA LYS A 330 -48.39 -6.35 34.48
C LYS A 330 -47.02 -6.88 34.87
N ASN A 331 -46.16 -7.23 33.91
CA ASN A 331 -44.83 -7.79 34.18
C ASN A 331 -43.79 -6.73 34.60
N ALA A 332 -44.07 -5.43 34.44
CA ALA A 332 -43.19 -4.36 34.90
C ALA A 332 -43.36 -4.01 36.39
N ALA A 333 -44.39 -4.54 37.07
CA ALA A 333 -44.67 -4.26 38.47
C ALA A 333 -44.01 -5.25 39.46
N GLU A 334 -43.35 -6.31 38.99
CA GLU A 334 -42.68 -7.31 39.83
C GLU A 334 -41.17 -7.41 39.50
N VAL A 335 -40.42 -6.33 39.69
CA VAL A 335 -38.96 -6.40 39.88
C VAL A 335 -38.58 -5.52 41.08
N PRO A 336 -38.30 -6.10 42.26
CA PRO A 336 -37.75 -5.33 43.37
C PRO A 336 -36.24 -5.17 43.19
N GLY A 337 -35.75 -3.92 43.11
CA GLY A 337 -34.32 -3.63 43.21
C GLY A 337 -33.86 -2.41 42.42
N VAL A 338 -34.12 -1.21 42.96
CA VAL A 338 -33.45 0.02 42.53
C VAL A 338 -31.96 -0.09 42.89
N VAL A 339 -31.09 -0.16 41.89
CA VAL A 339 -29.65 0.07 42.08
C VAL A 339 -29.42 1.57 42.08
N GLU A 340 -29.16 2.14 43.26
CA GLU A 340 -28.61 3.50 43.36
C GLU A 340 -27.17 3.51 42.81
N LEU A 341 -26.91 4.37 41.83
CA LEU A 341 -25.55 4.67 41.37
C LEU A 341 -24.86 5.61 42.38
N PRO A 342 -23.59 5.36 42.76
CA PRO A 342 -22.87 6.25 43.66
C PRO A 342 -22.55 7.58 42.95
N LYS A 343 -22.83 8.68 43.66
CA LYS A 343 -22.47 10.04 43.22
C LYS A 343 -20.96 10.24 43.32
N GLY A 344 -20.35 10.53 42.18
CA GLY A 344 -19.01 11.13 42.08
C GLY A 344 -17.98 10.23 41.41
N LEU A 345 -17.89 10.35 40.07
CA LEU A 345 -16.68 10.24 39.26
C LEU A 345 -16.85 11.15 38.03
#